data_AF-A0AAV5HQE0-F1
#
_entry.id   AF-A0AAV5HQE0-F1
#
_cell.length_a   1.000
_cell.length_b   1.000
_cell.length_c   1.000
_cell.angle_alpha   90.00
_cell.angle_beta   90.00
_cell.angle_gamma   90.00
#
_symmetry.space_group_name_H-M   'P 1'
#
loop_
_entity.id
_entity.type
_entity.pdbx_description
1 polymer ?
#
loop_
_entity_poly.entity_id
_entity_poly.type
_entity_poly.pdbx_seq_one_letter_code
_entity_poly.pdbx_strand_id
1 'polypeptide(L)'
;MLRSVANSASAKQLLRRSYSTESLPDRKVAVLGAAGGIGQPLALLMKLNLVVSRLALYDIANTTCVAADVSHINTRSEAYP
;
A
#
# COMPACT_ATOMS: atom_id res chain seq x y z
N MET A 1 6.60 -62.65 19.58
CA MET A 1 6.42 -61.18 19.57
C MET A 1 7.73 -60.53 19.13
N LEU A 2 7.89 -60.25 17.84
CA LEU A 2 9.07 -59.59 17.26
C LEU A 2 8.58 -58.44 16.36
N ARG A 3 9.25 -57.31 16.47
CA ARG A 3 8.74 -55.95 16.23
C ARG A 3 8.59 -55.63 14.73
N SER A 4 7.50 -54.93 14.40
CA SER A 4 7.21 -54.38 13.07
C SER A 4 8.25 -53.31 12.68
N VAL A 5 8.82 -53.44 11.48
CA VAL A 5 9.69 -52.45 10.85
C VAL A 5 8.82 -51.35 10.26
N ALA A 6 8.76 -50.18 10.92
CA ALA A 6 8.18 -48.99 10.33
C ALA A 6 9.14 -48.46 9.26
N ASN A 7 8.72 -48.58 8.00
CA ASN A 7 9.41 -48.04 6.84
C ASN A 7 9.38 -46.51 6.93
N SER A 8 10.45 -45.87 7.41
CA SER A 8 10.59 -44.42 7.35
C SER A 8 10.86 -44.01 5.90
N ALA A 9 9.79 -43.91 5.11
CA ALA A 9 9.85 -43.22 3.84
C ALA A 9 10.25 -41.77 4.14
N SER A 10 11.53 -41.46 3.92
CA SER A 10 12.03 -40.09 3.89
C SER A 10 11.30 -39.40 2.75
N ALA A 11 10.17 -38.77 3.08
CA ALA A 11 9.51 -37.85 2.18
C ALA A 11 10.55 -36.79 1.86
N LYS A 12 11.11 -36.85 0.65
CA LYS A 12 11.90 -35.76 0.07
C LYS A 12 10.94 -34.57 0.04
N GLN A 13 11.00 -33.76 1.09
CA GLN A 13 10.21 -32.55 1.21
C GLN A 13 10.70 -31.64 0.08
N LEU A 14 10.01 -31.72 -1.06
CA LEU A 14 10.21 -30.82 -2.18
C LEU A 14 9.94 -29.42 -1.62
N LEU A 15 11.01 -28.67 -1.36
CA LEU A 15 10.92 -27.26 -1.02
C LEU A 15 10.40 -26.53 -2.26
N ARG A 16 9.07 -26.52 -2.39
CA ARG A 16 8.35 -25.72 -3.37
C ARG A 16 8.67 -24.25 -3.02
N ARG A 17 9.58 -23.63 -3.76
CA ARG A 17 9.78 -22.18 -3.71
C ARG A 17 8.45 -21.52 -4.08
N SER A 18 7.79 -20.94 -3.09
CA SER A 18 6.64 -20.07 -3.31
C SER A 18 7.13 -18.80 -4.00
N TYR A 19 6.81 -18.64 -5.29
CA TYR A 19 6.98 -17.37 -5.99
C TYR A 19 5.78 -16.50 -5.63
N SER A 20 6.01 -15.38 -4.93
CA SER A 20 5.03 -14.33 -4.74
C SER A 20 5.18 -13.32 -5.88
N THR A 21 4.08 -12.87 -6.46
CA THR A 21 4.11 -11.69 -7.32
C THR A 21 4.43 -10.47 -6.47
N GLU A 22 5.29 -9.59 -6.99
CA GLU A 22 5.62 -8.33 -6.35
C GLU A 22 4.36 -7.47 -6.13
N SER A 23 4.30 -6.77 -4.99
CA SER A 23 3.24 -5.81 -4.73
C SER A 23 3.25 -4.72 -5.82
N LEU A 24 2.07 -4.24 -6.23
CA LEU A 24 1.92 -3.12 -7.17
C LEU A 24 3.02 -2.06 -6.97
N PRO A 25 3.62 -1.52 -8.07
CA PRO A 25 4.73 -0.58 -7.96
C PRO A 25 4.34 0.61 -7.08
N ASP A 26 5.26 1.00 -6.19
CA ASP A 26 5.08 2.16 -5.30
C ASP A 26 5.00 3.42 -6.15
N ARG A 27 3.81 4.02 -6.22
CA ARG A 27 3.59 5.27 -6.96
C ARG A 27 3.36 6.42 -6.00
N LYS A 28 4.32 7.33 -6.01
CA LYS A 28 4.24 8.62 -5.33
C LYS A 28 3.70 9.68 -6.28
N VAL A 29 2.65 10.36 -5.86
CA VAL A 29 2.00 11.45 -6.58
C VAL A 29 2.11 12.71 -5.74
N ALA A 30 2.32 13.86 -6.37
CA ALA A 30 2.31 15.16 -5.72
C ALA A 30 1.22 16.06 -6.33
N VAL A 31 0.46 16.76 -5.48
CA VAL A 31 -0.52 17.76 -5.90
C VAL A 31 -0.04 19.13 -5.42
N LEU A 32 0.31 20.01 -6.36
CA LEU A 32 0.68 21.40 -6.09
C LEU A 32 -0.58 22.27 -6.20
N GLY A 33 -0.88 23.06 -5.17
CA GLY A 33 -2.14 23.80 -5.05
C GLY A 33 -3.24 22.99 -4.34
N ALA A 34 -2.87 22.09 -3.42
CA ALA A 34 -3.78 21.16 -2.76
C ALA A 34 -4.83 21.83 -1.86
N ALA A 35 -4.59 23.05 -1.38
CA ALA A 35 -5.54 23.80 -0.55
C ALA A 35 -6.55 24.61 -1.37
N GLY A 36 -6.34 24.75 -2.68
CA GLY A 36 -7.27 25.42 -3.58
C GLY A 36 -8.56 24.63 -3.84
N GLY A 37 -9.58 25.32 -4.37
CA GLY A 37 -10.91 24.73 -4.63
C GLY A 37 -10.92 23.54 -5.59
N ILE A 38 -9.91 23.40 -6.45
CA ILE A 38 -9.71 22.23 -7.33
C ILE A 38 -8.75 21.21 -6.69
N GLY A 39 -7.75 21.69 -5.96
CA GLY A 39 -6.74 20.84 -5.33
C GLY A 39 -7.33 19.90 -4.28
N GLN A 40 -8.28 20.38 -3.47
CA GLN A 40 -8.94 19.58 -2.44
C GLN A 40 -9.71 18.37 -3.02
N PRO A 41 -10.64 18.54 -3.99
CA PRO A 41 -11.32 17.39 -4.59
C PRO A 41 -10.34 16.51 -5.39
N LEU A 42 -9.31 17.07 -6.01
CA LEU A 42 -8.27 16.27 -6.68
C LEU A 42 -7.49 15.41 -5.67
N ALA A 43 -7.09 15.96 -4.52
CA ALA A 43 -6.40 15.23 -3.46
C ALA A 43 -7.25 14.07 -2.93
N LEU A 44 -8.56 14.31 -2.73
CA LEU A 44 -9.51 13.25 -2.35
C LEU A 44 -9.57 12.14 -3.40
N LEU A 45 -9.73 12.47 -4.68
CA LEU A 45 -9.77 11.47 -5.75
C LEU A 45 -8.45 10.69 -5.88
N MET A 46 -7.31 11.36 -5.69
CA MET A 46 -5.99 10.70 -5.69
C MET A 46 -5.82 9.74 -4.51
N LYS A 47 -6.34 10.08 -3.33
CA LYS A 47 -6.32 9.20 -2.15
C LYS A 47 -7.13 7.92 -2.38
N LEU A 48 -8.25 8.00 -3.09
CA LEU A 48 -9.11 6.85 -3.44
C LEU A 48 -8.53 5.98 -4.57
N ASN A 49 -7.53 6.45 -5.29
CA ASN A 49 -6.94 5.72 -6.39
C ASN A 49 -6.04 4.57 -5.88
N LEU A 50 -6.45 3.32 -6.12
CA LEU A 50 -5.75 2.10 -5.69
C LEU A 50 -4.31 1.97 -6.23
N VAL A 51 -3.99 2.75 -7.26
CA VAL A 51 -2.71 2.74 -7.93
C VAL A 51 -1.74 3.73 -7.28
N VAL A 52 -2.24 4.66 -6.45
CA VAL A 52 -1.43 5.60 -5.67
C VAL A 52 -1.05 4.95 -4.35
N SER A 53 0.24 4.98 -4.03
CA SER A 53 0.77 4.46 -2.77
C SER A 53 1.12 5.58 -1.79
N ARG A 54 1.54 6.74 -2.32
CA ARG A 54 1.90 7.92 -1.53
C ARG A 54 1.39 9.18 -2.23
N LEU A 55 0.76 10.07 -1.47
CA LEU A 55 0.19 11.34 -1.92
C LEU A 55 0.82 12.49 -1.12
N ALA A 56 1.70 13.25 -1.78
CA ALA A 56 2.24 14.49 -1.24
C ALA A 56 1.33 15.66 -1.63
N LEU A 57 0.89 16.45 -0.66
CA LEU A 57 0.06 17.62 -0.89
C LEU A 57 0.90 18.86 -0.62
N TYR A 58 0.87 19.84 -1.51
CA TYR A 58 1.63 21.08 -1.35
C TYR A 58 0.77 22.29 -1.69
N ASP A 59 0.90 23.36 -0.90
CA ASP A 59 0.32 24.67 -1.16
C ASP A 59 1.12 25.74 -0.38
N ILE A 60 0.88 27.02 -0.66
CA ILE A 60 1.49 28.15 0.05
C ILE A 60 0.92 28.24 1.48
N ALA A 61 -0.36 27.90 1.66
CA ALA A 61 -1.04 27.95 2.95
C ALA A 61 -2.04 26.78 3.11
N ASN A 62 -2.34 26.43 4.37
CA ASN A 62 -3.41 25.50 4.76
C ASN A 62 -3.30 24.05 4.29
N THR A 63 -2.18 23.63 3.67
CA THR A 63 -1.96 22.26 3.19
C THR A 63 -2.03 21.19 4.28
N THR A 64 -1.53 21.49 5.49
CA THR A 64 -1.53 20.55 6.61
C THR A 64 -2.94 20.15 7.03
N CYS A 65 -3.90 21.09 6.97
CA CYS A 65 -5.31 20.81 7.25
C CYS A 65 -5.88 19.83 6.22
N VAL A 66 -5.63 20.07 4.93
CA VAL A 66 -6.11 19.20 3.85
C VAL A 66 -5.46 17.81 3.94
N ALA A 67 -4.16 17.75 4.21
CA ALA A 67 -3.46 16.48 4.39
C ALA A 67 -4.01 15.69 5.58
N ALA A 68 -4.32 16.36 6.70
CA ALA A 68 -4.94 15.71 7.86
C ALA A 68 -6.32 15.13 7.51
N ASP A 69 -7.20 15.92 6.87
CA ASP A 69 -8.54 15.47 6.46
C ASP A 69 -8.47 14.27 5.50
N VAL A 70 -7.58 14.34 4.50
CA VAL A 70 -7.38 13.27 3.53
C VAL A 70 -6.72 12.04 4.16
N SER A 71 -5.86 12.20 5.17
CA SER A 71 -5.15 11.09 5.82
C SER A 71 -6.08 10.12 6.54
N HIS A 72 -7.22 10.60 7.06
CA HIS A 72 -8.21 9.78 7.76
C HIS A 72 -9.00 8.82 6.86
N ILE A 73 -8.91 9.00 5.54
CA ILE A 73 -9.63 8.14 4.59
C ILE A 73 -8.95 6.78 4.52
N ASN A 74 -9.68 5.74 4.92
CA ASN A 74 -9.20 4.37 4.99
C ASN A 74 -8.97 3.77 3.60
N THR A 75 -7.80 4.06 3.04
CA THR A 75 -7.29 3.53 1.76
C THR A 75 -5.81 3.21 1.93
N ARG A 76 -5.26 2.43 1.01
CA ARG A 76 -3.85 2.01 1.06
C ARG A 76 -2.86 3.17 0.94
N SER A 77 -3.24 4.24 0.24
CA SER A 77 -2.37 5.39 -0.02
C SER A 77 -2.07 6.17 1.27
N GLU A 78 -0.84 6.61 1.48
CA GLU A 78 -0.46 7.52 2.57
C GLU A 78 -0.53 8.98 2.11
N ALA A 79 -1.12 9.89 2.89
CA ALA A 79 -1.21 11.32 2.53
C ALA A 79 -0.43 12.17 3.54
N TYR A 80 0.38 13.12 3.04
CA TYR A 80 1.23 13.99 3.87
C TYR A 80 1.44 15.37 3.22
N PRO A 81 1.76 16.41 4.03
CA PRO A 81 2.05 17.76 3.53
C PRO A 81 3.44 17.90 2.88
#